data_AF-A0A7J4NV14-F1
#
_entry.id   AF-A0A7J4NV14-F1
#
_cell.length_a   1.000
_cell.length_b   1.000
_cell.length_c   1.000
_cell.angle_alpha   90.00
_cell.angle_beta   90.00
_cell.angle_gamma   90.00
#
_symmetry.space_group_name_H-M   'P 1'
#
loop_
_entity.id
_entity.type
_entity.pdbx_description
1 polymer ?
#
loop_
_entity_poly.entity_id
_entity_poly.type
_entity_poly.pdbx_seq_one_letter_code
_entity_poly.pdbx_strand_id
1 'polypeptide(L)'
;MIKRLGSGSPVRLFVGGLHGDEWETTTSLLEGLTQPLTGTLLVMSKVSGNEYLSTLDGDYYTQYAPHLLEAIKEHHPNIYLEFHSYSKDNYSILTGDGRLERHGVPAYIEIEAGVLMGSVSPHIRRDYFSPYDLCVSFEMPKRASGQTLEVIGRLLDLVKECRDRDAFVSYMKAHYPEQTAVAVRNYLMFYGDLY
;
A
#
# COMPACT_ATOMS: atom_id res chain seq x y z
N MET A 1 -16.29 -6.87 1.72
CA MET A 1 -16.35 -7.78 2.89
C MET A 1 -14.93 -7.93 3.42
N ILE A 2 -14.73 -7.86 4.73
CA ILE A 2 -13.40 -8.00 5.35
C ILE A 2 -13.16 -9.45 5.77
N LYS A 3 -12.04 -10.04 5.34
CA LYS A 3 -11.57 -11.37 5.75
C LYS A 3 -10.59 -11.20 6.90
N ARG A 4 -10.83 -11.87 8.03
CA ARG A 4 -9.93 -11.87 9.19
C ARG A 4 -9.16 -13.18 9.28
N LEU A 5 -7.86 -13.08 9.51
CA LEU A 5 -6.93 -14.19 9.65
C LEU A 5 -6.05 -13.97 10.89
N GLY A 6 -5.93 -14.98 11.75
CA GLY A 6 -5.20 -14.85 13.01
C GLY A 6 -5.87 -13.94 14.05
N SER A 7 -5.15 -13.69 15.14
CA SER A 7 -5.62 -12.88 16.25
C SER A 7 -4.45 -12.26 17.04
N GLY A 8 -4.73 -11.18 17.78
CA GLY A 8 -3.74 -10.44 18.54
C GLY A 8 -3.00 -9.38 17.73
N SER A 9 -1.89 -8.90 18.26
CA SER A 9 -1.08 -7.82 17.68
C SER A 9 0.18 -8.35 16.97
N PRO A 10 0.70 -7.64 15.96
CA PRO A 10 0.15 -6.40 15.40
C PRO A 10 -1.10 -6.66 14.56
N VAL A 11 -1.89 -5.61 14.33
CA VAL A 11 -3.04 -5.65 13.43
C VAL A 11 -2.63 -5.08 12.08
N ARG A 12 -2.81 -5.88 11.03
CA ARG A 12 -2.50 -5.54 9.64
C ARG A 12 -3.79 -5.41 8.85
N LEU A 13 -3.90 -4.40 8.01
CA LEU A 13 -5.02 -4.23 7.08
C LEU A 13 -4.49 -4.10 5.66
N PHE A 14 -4.76 -5.11 4.82
CA PHE A 14 -4.39 -5.15 3.42
C PHE A 14 -5.61 -4.87 2.56
N VAL A 15 -5.45 -3.96 1.61
CA VAL A 15 -6.56 -3.38 0.86
C VAL A 15 -6.23 -3.39 -0.61
N GLY A 16 -7.17 -3.84 -1.44
CA GLY A 16 -7.10 -3.75 -2.89
C GLY A 16 -8.43 -3.30 -3.48
N GLY A 17 -8.44 -3.04 -4.79
CA GLY A 17 -9.64 -2.62 -5.48
C GLY A 17 -10.17 -1.29 -4.96
N LEU A 18 -9.29 -0.31 -4.77
CA LEU A 18 -9.72 1.06 -4.52
C LEU A 18 -10.30 1.65 -5.81
N HIS A 19 -9.59 1.55 -6.94
CA HIS A 19 -10.04 2.15 -8.20
C HIS A 19 -10.56 1.13 -9.21
N GLY A 20 -11.69 1.47 -9.86
CA GLY A 20 -12.10 0.86 -11.13
C GLY A 20 -12.09 -0.67 -11.15
N ASP A 21 -11.32 -1.18 -12.10
CA ASP A 21 -11.07 -2.59 -12.41
C ASP A 21 -9.75 -3.11 -11.80
N GLU A 22 -9.03 -2.34 -10.98
CA GLU A 22 -7.76 -2.78 -10.40
C GLU A 22 -7.91 -4.08 -9.59
N TRP A 23 -9.09 -4.27 -8.98
CA TRP A 23 -9.44 -5.47 -8.23
C TRP A 23 -9.32 -6.75 -9.07
N GLU A 24 -9.50 -6.69 -10.39
CA GLU A 24 -9.39 -7.87 -11.27
C GLU A 24 -7.96 -8.45 -11.24
N THR A 25 -6.96 -7.60 -10.99
CA THR A 25 -5.56 -8.01 -10.92
C THR A 25 -5.13 -8.30 -9.48
N THR A 26 -5.65 -7.58 -8.49
CA THR A 26 -5.17 -7.65 -7.11
C THR A 26 -5.91 -8.66 -6.23
N THR A 27 -7.18 -8.97 -6.54
CA THR A 27 -8.07 -9.76 -5.65
C THR A 27 -7.52 -11.15 -5.37
N SER A 28 -7.10 -11.87 -6.41
CA SER A 28 -6.64 -13.26 -6.27
C SER A 28 -5.41 -13.39 -5.37
N LEU A 29 -4.48 -12.43 -5.47
CA LEU A 29 -3.29 -12.36 -4.63
C LEU A 29 -3.65 -12.11 -3.16
N LEU A 30 -4.54 -11.15 -2.90
CA LEU A 30 -4.97 -10.81 -1.54
C LEU A 30 -5.80 -11.93 -0.91
N GLU A 31 -6.71 -12.56 -1.66
CA GLU A 31 -7.55 -13.64 -1.16
C GLU A 31 -6.76 -14.94 -0.90
N GLY A 32 -5.68 -15.15 -1.65
CA GLY A 32 -4.73 -16.24 -1.46
C GLY A 32 -3.88 -16.14 -0.20
N LEU A 33 -3.89 -14.99 0.50
CA LEU A 33 -3.14 -14.82 1.73
C LEU A 33 -3.64 -15.76 2.84
N THR A 34 -2.66 -16.33 3.54
CA THR A 34 -2.85 -17.18 4.73
C THR A 34 -2.69 -16.35 6.00
N GLN A 35 -3.00 -16.95 7.16
CA GLN A 35 -2.80 -16.27 8.44
C GLN A 35 -1.31 -15.95 8.69
N PRO A 36 -1.01 -14.80 9.33
CA PRO A 36 0.35 -14.48 9.74
C PRO A 36 0.81 -15.42 10.86
N LEU A 37 2.12 -15.57 11.05
CA LEU A 37 2.66 -16.32 12.19
C LEU A 37 2.28 -15.67 13.53
N THR A 38 2.15 -14.34 13.53
CA THR A 38 1.78 -13.56 14.72
C THR A 38 0.83 -12.42 14.38
N GLY A 39 -0.15 -12.21 15.26
CA GLY A 39 -1.10 -11.10 15.17
C GLY A 39 -2.27 -11.35 14.23
N THR A 40 -2.91 -10.26 13.81
CA THR A 40 -4.10 -10.27 12.98
C THR A 40 -3.78 -9.72 11.58
N LEU A 41 -4.27 -10.39 10.55
CA LEU A 41 -4.35 -9.87 9.19
C LEU A 41 -5.82 -9.72 8.78
N LEU A 42 -6.18 -8.50 8.44
CA LEU A 42 -7.46 -8.14 7.84
C LEU A 42 -7.25 -7.89 6.35
N VAL A 43 -8.11 -8.44 5.52
CA VAL A 43 -8.02 -8.32 4.07
C VAL A 43 -9.32 -7.79 3.50
N MET A 44 -9.25 -6.69 2.77
CA MET A 44 -10.31 -6.15 1.92
C MET A 44 -9.85 -6.20 0.47
N SER A 45 -10.16 -7.29 -0.25
CA SER A 45 -9.69 -7.51 -1.62
C SER A 45 -10.31 -6.56 -2.65
N LYS A 46 -11.50 -6.03 -2.34
CA LYS A 46 -12.23 -5.04 -3.14
C LYS A 46 -12.95 -4.04 -2.24
N VAL A 47 -12.47 -2.80 -2.22
CA VAL A 47 -13.09 -1.68 -1.49
C VAL A 47 -14.25 -1.10 -2.28
N SER A 48 -13.98 -0.78 -3.54
CA SER A 48 -14.93 -0.18 -4.46
C SER A 48 -14.84 -0.87 -5.82
N GLY A 49 -15.92 -0.81 -6.59
CA GLY A 49 -15.91 -1.15 -8.02
C GLY A 49 -16.36 0.05 -8.86
N ASN A 50 -16.21 1.25 -8.30
CA ASN A 50 -16.70 2.49 -8.89
C ASN A 50 -15.74 3.01 -9.96
N GLU A 51 -16.07 4.14 -10.57
CA GLU A 51 -15.20 4.82 -11.54
C GLU A 51 -13.76 5.02 -11.03
N TYR A 52 -12.83 5.23 -11.95
CA TYR A 52 -11.42 5.49 -11.63
C TYR A 52 -11.27 6.88 -10.99
N LEU A 53 -11.52 6.97 -9.69
CA LEU A 53 -11.43 8.19 -8.90
C LEU A 53 -10.11 8.21 -8.13
N SER A 54 -9.49 9.39 -8.05
CA SER A 54 -8.20 9.55 -7.38
C SER A 54 -8.35 9.50 -5.86
N THR A 55 -7.58 8.64 -5.19
CA THR A 55 -7.44 8.64 -3.72
C THR A 55 -6.80 9.92 -3.16
N LEU A 56 -6.29 10.81 -4.01
CA LEU A 56 -5.81 12.14 -3.63
C LEU A 56 -6.95 13.18 -3.53
N ASP A 57 -8.16 12.86 -3.98
CA ASP A 57 -9.34 13.65 -3.68
C ASP A 57 -9.69 13.50 -2.20
N GLY A 58 -9.86 14.62 -1.49
CA GLY A 58 -10.15 14.63 -0.06
C GLY A 58 -11.47 13.95 0.29
N ASP A 59 -12.43 13.94 -0.63
CA ASP A 59 -13.74 13.31 -0.43
C ASP A 59 -13.75 11.83 -0.84
N TYR A 60 -12.65 11.32 -1.40
CA TYR A 60 -12.61 9.96 -1.93
C TYR A 60 -13.03 8.92 -0.88
N TYR A 61 -12.40 8.96 0.29
CA TYR A 61 -12.60 7.92 1.29
C TYR A 61 -13.95 8.04 2.00
N THR A 62 -14.46 9.26 2.17
CA THR A 62 -15.76 9.49 2.83
C THR A 62 -16.92 9.13 1.92
N GLN A 63 -16.81 9.39 0.61
CA GLN A 63 -17.88 9.12 -0.35
C GLN A 63 -17.82 7.71 -0.93
N TYR A 64 -16.62 7.20 -1.25
CA TYR A 64 -16.45 5.99 -2.05
C TYR A 64 -15.83 4.81 -1.30
N ALA A 65 -15.20 5.05 -0.15
CA ALA A 65 -14.63 4.01 0.69
C ALA A 65 -15.04 4.10 2.19
N PRO A 66 -16.31 4.40 2.55
CA PRO A 66 -16.69 4.58 3.95
C PRO A 66 -16.41 3.34 4.81
N HIS A 67 -16.61 2.15 4.26
CA HIS A 67 -16.32 0.88 4.95
C HIS A 67 -14.84 0.65 5.23
N LEU A 68 -13.95 1.21 4.40
CA LEU A 68 -12.51 1.18 4.68
C LEU A 68 -12.19 2.07 5.89
N LEU A 69 -12.78 3.27 5.94
CA LEU A 69 -12.62 4.16 7.10
C LEU A 69 -13.19 3.54 8.37
N GLU A 70 -14.34 2.86 8.29
CA GLU A 70 -14.91 2.11 9.41
C GLU A 70 -13.94 1.02 9.88
N ALA A 71 -13.39 0.21 8.98
CA ALA A 71 -12.44 -0.84 9.32
C ALA A 71 -11.14 -0.30 9.97
N ILE A 72 -10.61 0.82 9.48
CA ILE A 72 -9.44 1.49 10.06
C ILE A 72 -9.76 1.97 11.49
N LYS A 73 -10.91 2.62 11.69
CA LYS A 73 -11.35 3.13 12.99
C LYS A 73 -11.69 2.03 13.99
N GLU A 74 -12.28 0.93 13.54
CA GLU A 74 -12.68 -0.18 14.40
C GLU A 74 -11.48 -1.02 14.86
N HIS A 75 -10.55 -1.28 13.94
CA HIS A 75 -9.48 -2.25 14.18
C HIS A 75 -8.13 -1.64 14.51
N HIS A 76 -7.96 -0.34 14.32
CA HIS A 76 -6.72 0.40 14.60
C HIS A 76 -5.45 -0.32 14.11
N PRO A 77 -5.34 -0.61 12.79
CA PRO A 77 -4.18 -1.30 12.25
C PRO A 77 -2.89 -0.50 12.47
N ASN A 78 -1.81 -1.19 12.83
CA ASN A 78 -0.47 -0.60 12.96
C ASN A 78 0.33 -0.73 11.64
N ILE A 79 -0.19 -1.56 10.75
CA ILE A 79 0.37 -1.85 9.43
C ILE A 79 -0.78 -1.81 8.43
N TYR A 80 -0.67 -0.92 7.46
CA TYR A 80 -1.64 -0.67 6.42
C TYR A 80 -0.97 -0.76 5.06
N LEU A 81 -1.56 -1.57 4.18
CA LEU A 81 -1.08 -1.80 2.83
C LEU A 81 -2.20 -1.55 1.84
N GLU A 82 -1.99 -0.59 0.94
CA GLU A 82 -2.81 -0.44 -0.27
C GLU A 82 -2.12 -1.17 -1.43
N PHE A 83 -2.87 -1.98 -2.15
CA PHE A 83 -2.40 -2.75 -3.29
C PHE A 83 -3.18 -2.40 -4.53
N HIS A 84 -2.46 -1.89 -5.52
CA HIS A 84 -2.99 -1.30 -6.72
C HIS A 84 -2.39 -1.95 -7.97
N SER A 85 -2.95 -1.59 -9.12
CA SER A 85 -2.38 -1.95 -10.40
C SER A 85 -2.45 -0.81 -11.40
N TYR A 86 -1.44 -0.71 -12.27
CA TYR A 86 -1.32 0.36 -13.23
C TYR A 86 -1.26 -0.14 -14.68
N SER A 87 -1.72 0.69 -15.62
CA SER A 87 -1.50 0.49 -17.05
C SER A 87 -0.10 0.94 -17.44
N LYS A 88 0.48 0.34 -18.49
CA LYS A 88 1.84 0.69 -18.95
C LYS A 88 2.04 2.19 -19.18
N ASP A 89 1.02 2.88 -19.67
CA ASP A 89 1.06 4.32 -19.95
C ASP A 89 1.20 5.16 -18.67
N ASN A 90 0.67 4.66 -17.54
CA ASN A 90 0.74 5.34 -16.25
C ASN A 90 2.08 5.16 -15.53
N TYR A 91 2.95 4.25 -15.97
CA TYR A 91 4.25 4.01 -15.31
C TYR A 91 5.04 5.31 -15.15
N SER A 92 5.24 6.05 -16.24
CA SER A 92 6.01 7.30 -16.22
C SER A 92 5.38 8.41 -15.39
N ILE A 93 4.05 8.38 -15.22
CA ILE A 93 3.30 9.32 -14.38
C ILE A 93 3.50 8.99 -12.91
N LEU A 94 3.54 7.70 -12.56
CA LEU A 94 3.73 7.22 -11.20
C LEU A 94 5.18 7.40 -10.72
N THR A 95 6.17 7.21 -11.59
CA THR A 95 7.60 7.21 -11.22
C THR A 95 8.33 8.52 -11.56
N GLY A 96 7.71 9.44 -12.30
CA GLY A 96 8.40 10.62 -12.81
C GLY A 96 8.81 11.63 -11.72
N ASP A 97 10.03 12.16 -11.82
CA ASP A 97 10.65 13.07 -10.84
C ASP A 97 9.83 14.34 -10.52
N GLY A 98 9.00 14.81 -11.46
CA GLY A 98 8.13 15.98 -11.29
C GLY A 98 6.74 15.69 -10.67
N ARG A 99 6.54 14.49 -10.10
CA ARG A 99 5.22 14.08 -9.58
C ARG A 99 4.82 14.90 -8.35
N LEU A 100 5.77 15.30 -7.51
CA LEU A 100 5.50 16.12 -6.34
C LEU A 100 4.92 17.49 -6.74
N GLU A 101 5.51 18.14 -7.73
CA GLU A 101 5.05 19.44 -8.23
C GLU A 101 3.74 19.35 -8.99
N ARG A 102 3.54 18.28 -9.76
CA ARG A 102 2.34 18.12 -10.62
C ARG A 102 1.12 17.57 -9.88
N HIS A 103 1.34 16.67 -8.92
CA HIS A 103 0.28 15.91 -8.26
C HIS A 103 0.26 16.10 -6.74
N GLY A 104 1.18 16.91 -6.19
CA GLY A 104 1.23 17.18 -4.76
C GLY A 104 1.67 16.00 -3.90
N VAL A 105 2.23 14.94 -4.50
CA VAL A 105 2.71 13.74 -3.78
C VAL A 105 3.98 13.18 -4.42
N PRO A 106 4.90 12.58 -3.64
CA PRO A 106 6.14 12.02 -4.17
C PRO A 106 5.94 10.94 -5.23
N ALA A 107 6.95 10.76 -6.09
CA ALA A 107 7.01 9.64 -7.03
C ALA A 107 7.06 8.29 -6.32
N TYR A 108 6.41 7.29 -6.93
CA TYR A 108 6.63 5.89 -6.61
C TYR A 108 8.03 5.47 -7.04
N ILE A 109 8.61 4.50 -6.33
CA ILE A 109 9.95 3.98 -6.60
C ILE A 109 9.81 2.55 -7.09
N GLU A 110 10.42 2.24 -8.24
CA GLU A 110 10.48 0.85 -8.70
C GLU A 110 11.42 0.04 -7.80
N ILE A 111 10.88 -1.04 -7.23
CA ILE A 111 11.62 -2.00 -6.40
C ILE A 111 12.30 -3.03 -7.31
N GLU A 112 11.50 -3.76 -8.09
CA GLU A 112 11.96 -4.84 -8.95
C GLU A 112 10.84 -5.27 -9.92
N ALA A 113 11.19 -5.63 -11.16
CA ALA A 113 10.26 -6.21 -12.14
C ALA A 113 8.96 -5.42 -12.35
N GLY A 114 9.05 -4.09 -12.38
CA GLY A 114 7.90 -3.19 -12.52
C GLY A 114 7.04 -3.04 -11.26
N VAL A 115 7.37 -3.67 -10.14
CA VAL A 115 6.67 -3.44 -8.88
C VAL A 115 7.14 -2.11 -8.30
N LEU A 116 6.20 -1.20 -8.04
CA LEU A 116 6.48 0.11 -7.47
C LEU A 116 6.05 0.15 -6.00
N MET A 117 6.77 0.95 -5.22
CA MET A 117 6.50 1.21 -3.81
C MET A 117 6.36 2.71 -3.56
N GLY A 118 5.37 3.08 -2.76
CA GLY A 118 5.12 4.45 -2.35
C GLY A 118 4.47 4.52 -0.98
N SER A 119 4.13 5.74 -0.56
CA SER A 119 3.22 5.95 0.57
C SER A 119 1.78 5.88 0.08
N VAL A 120 0.86 5.48 0.95
CA VAL A 120 -0.58 5.59 0.73
C VAL A 120 -1.02 7.05 0.59
N SER A 121 -2.28 7.29 0.24
CA SER A 121 -2.83 8.66 0.17
C SER A 121 -2.54 9.46 1.44
N PRO A 122 -2.10 10.74 1.32
CA PRO A 122 -1.85 11.60 2.48
C PRO A 122 -3.08 11.78 3.37
N HIS A 123 -4.29 11.73 2.79
CA HIS A 123 -5.54 11.85 3.54
C HIS A 123 -5.76 10.66 4.47
N ILE A 124 -5.37 9.45 4.06
CA ILE A 124 -5.37 8.30 4.97
C ILE A 124 -4.21 8.37 5.95
N ARG A 125 -3.01 8.61 5.43
CA ARG A 125 -1.76 8.58 6.20
C ARG A 125 -1.76 9.55 7.37
N ARG A 126 -2.24 10.78 7.18
CA ARG A 126 -2.20 11.86 8.18
C ARG A 126 -3.37 11.81 9.15
N ASP A 127 -4.56 11.43 8.68
CA ASP A 127 -5.78 11.59 9.47
C ASP A 127 -6.07 10.38 10.35
N TYR A 128 -5.53 9.20 10.02
CA TYR A 128 -5.90 7.94 10.66
C TYR A 128 -4.76 7.11 11.25
N PHE A 129 -3.51 7.45 10.96
CA PHE A 129 -2.35 6.65 11.35
C PHE A 129 -1.29 7.48 12.07
N SER A 130 -0.64 6.86 13.06
CA SER A 130 0.49 7.43 13.76
C SER A 130 1.70 7.58 12.83
N PRO A 131 2.61 8.55 13.06
CA PRO A 131 3.96 8.57 12.49
C PRO A 131 4.70 7.22 12.54
N TYR A 132 4.44 6.43 13.58
CA TYR A 132 5.12 5.15 13.84
C TYR A 132 4.45 3.94 13.17
N ASP A 133 3.25 4.10 12.63
CA ASP A 133 2.56 3.03 11.90
C ASP A 133 3.17 2.86 10.50
N LEU A 134 3.16 1.63 9.98
CA LEU A 134 3.58 1.36 8.61
C LEU A 134 2.40 1.57 7.67
N CYS A 135 2.49 2.55 6.76
CA CYS A 135 1.51 2.77 5.70
C CYS A 135 2.23 2.76 4.35
N VAL A 136 2.05 1.68 3.57
CA VAL A 136 2.76 1.48 2.30
C VAL A 136 1.76 1.19 1.18
N SER A 137 2.06 1.69 -0.01
CA SER A 137 1.35 1.34 -1.23
C SER A 137 2.26 0.54 -2.15
N PHE A 138 1.75 -0.55 -2.69
CA PHE A 138 2.38 -1.28 -3.79
C PHE A 138 1.53 -1.21 -5.05
N GLU A 139 2.23 -1.05 -6.18
CA GLU A 139 1.66 -0.94 -7.51
C GLU A 139 2.30 -1.98 -8.42
N MET A 140 1.51 -2.72 -9.19
CA MET A 140 2.03 -3.66 -10.20
C MET A 140 1.39 -3.43 -11.58
N PRO A 141 2.04 -3.79 -12.69
CA PRO A 141 1.42 -3.75 -14.00
C PRO A 141 0.16 -4.63 -14.05
N LYS A 142 -0.94 -4.13 -14.64
CA LYS A 142 -2.17 -4.92 -14.90
C LYS A 142 -1.91 -6.23 -15.66
N ARG A 143 -0.88 -6.26 -16.51
CA ARG A 143 -0.40 -7.47 -17.20
C ARG A 143 0.91 -7.92 -16.57
N ALA A 144 0.83 -8.38 -15.33
CA ALA A 144 1.98 -8.81 -14.54
C ALA A 144 2.64 -10.04 -15.17
N SER A 145 3.98 -10.02 -15.24
CA SER A 145 4.77 -11.19 -15.61
C SER A 145 4.87 -12.18 -14.44
N GLY A 146 5.30 -13.42 -14.69
CA GLY A 146 5.59 -14.37 -13.61
C GLY A 146 6.58 -13.81 -12.58
N GLN A 147 7.63 -13.11 -13.04
CA GLN A 147 8.60 -12.45 -12.17
C GLN A 147 7.96 -11.34 -11.32
N THR A 148 7.08 -10.53 -11.91
CA THR A 148 6.33 -9.50 -11.16
C THR A 148 5.49 -10.14 -10.06
N LEU A 149 4.82 -11.26 -10.35
CA LEU A 149 3.99 -12.00 -9.39
C LEU A 149 4.83 -12.61 -8.25
N GLU A 150 6.04 -13.08 -8.55
CA GLU A 150 6.99 -13.57 -7.53
C GLU A 150 7.45 -12.44 -6.60
N VAL A 151 7.81 -11.29 -7.17
CA VAL A 151 8.23 -10.11 -6.39
C VAL A 151 7.10 -9.65 -5.48
N ILE A 152 5.89 -9.48 -6.00
CA ILE A 152 4.78 -9.00 -5.19
C ILE A 152 4.35 -10.02 -4.13
N GLY A 153 4.36 -11.32 -4.44
CA GLY A 153 4.10 -12.37 -3.46
C GLY A 153 5.08 -12.29 -2.29
N ARG A 154 6.38 -12.15 -2.58
CA ARG A 154 7.43 -11.97 -1.56
C ARG A 154 7.20 -10.71 -0.71
N LEU A 155 6.82 -9.59 -1.32
CA LEU A 155 6.56 -8.34 -0.59
C LEU A 155 5.29 -8.41 0.26
N LEU A 156 4.22 -9.03 -0.23
CA LEU A 156 2.99 -9.26 0.54
C LEU A 156 3.27 -10.17 1.74
N ASP A 157 4.03 -11.25 1.55
CA ASP A 157 4.45 -12.14 2.64
C ASP A 157 5.34 -11.43 3.65
N LEU A 158 6.27 -10.59 3.19
CA LEU A 158 7.09 -9.74 4.05
C LEU A 158 6.21 -8.88 4.96
N VAL A 159 5.32 -8.06 4.38
CA VAL A 159 4.50 -7.12 5.16
C VAL A 159 3.54 -7.89 6.07
N LYS A 160 3.04 -9.05 5.64
CA LYS A 160 2.19 -9.94 6.43
C LYS A 160 2.90 -10.44 7.68
N GLU A 161 4.20 -10.69 7.62
CA GLU A 161 4.99 -11.16 8.76
C GLU A 161 5.68 -10.04 9.55
N CYS A 162 5.76 -8.81 9.00
CA CYS A 162 6.33 -7.66 9.69
C CYS A 162 5.65 -7.40 11.03
N ARG A 163 6.45 -7.12 12.07
CA ARG A 163 5.94 -6.82 13.42
C ARG A 163 5.59 -5.34 13.58
N ASP A 164 6.30 -4.49 12.87
CA ASP A 164 6.21 -3.03 12.93
C ASP A 164 6.88 -2.41 11.69
N ARG A 165 6.83 -1.08 11.62
CA ARG A 165 7.45 -0.26 10.56
C ARG A 165 8.96 -0.46 10.50
N ASP A 166 9.64 -0.53 11.63
CA ASP A 166 11.11 -0.57 11.67
C ASP A 166 11.63 -1.92 11.17
N ALA A 167 10.91 -3.01 11.43
CA ALA A 167 11.18 -4.33 10.86
C ALA A 167 11.06 -4.31 9.32
N PHE A 168 10.00 -3.70 8.78
CA PHE A 168 9.84 -3.53 7.34
C PHE A 168 10.98 -2.70 6.74
N VAL A 169 11.26 -1.52 7.31
CA VAL A 169 12.34 -0.65 6.83
C VAL A 169 13.71 -1.34 6.90
N SER A 170 13.97 -2.11 7.96
CA SER A 170 15.22 -2.87 8.10
C SER A 170 15.38 -3.92 7.00
N TYR A 171 14.31 -4.65 6.67
CA TYR A 171 14.31 -5.57 5.55
C TYR A 171 14.57 -4.83 4.23
N MET A 172 13.83 -3.76 3.98
CA MET A 172 13.97 -2.98 2.74
C MET A 172 15.38 -2.40 2.59
N LYS A 173 16.00 -1.92 3.67
CA LYS A 173 17.41 -1.48 3.65
C LYS A 173 18.40 -2.59 3.30
N ALA A 174 18.16 -3.81 3.78
CA ALA A 174 19.04 -4.94 3.52
C ALA A 174 18.94 -5.47 2.08
N HIS A 175 17.74 -5.42 1.48
CA HIS A 175 17.47 -6.01 0.17
C HIS A 175 17.37 -5.00 -0.98
N TYR A 176 16.98 -3.76 -0.69
CA TYR A 176 16.75 -2.67 -1.64
C TYR A 176 17.30 -1.34 -1.10
N PRO A 177 18.61 -1.24 -0.80
CA PRO A 177 19.19 -0.11 -0.08
C PRO A 177 19.01 1.22 -0.80
N GLU A 178 19.19 1.26 -2.12
CA GLU A 178 19.09 2.47 -2.93
C GLU A 178 17.64 2.97 -2.97
N GLN A 179 16.69 2.08 -3.27
CA GLN A 179 15.26 2.37 -3.29
C GLN A 179 14.78 2.84 -1.92
N THR A 180 15.24 2.19 -0.85
CA THR A 180 14.87 2.57 0.52
C THR A 180 15.40 3.94 0.89
N ALA A 181 16.62 4.29 0.50
CA ALA A 181 17.18 5.62 0.74
C ALA A 181 16.37 6.71 0.02
N VAL A 182 15.92 6.45 -1.22
CA VAL A 182 15.04 7.37 -1.96
C VAL A 182 13.66 7.46 -1.28
N ALA A 183 13.08 6.33 -0.86
CA ALA A 183 11.77 6.29 -0.22
C ALA A 183 11.75 7.09 1.09
N VAL A 184 12.74 6.88 1.95
CA VAL A 184 12.89 7.60 3.21
C VAL A 184 13.07 9.10 2.96
N ARG A 185 13.93 9.49 2.01
CA ARG A 185 14.13 10.91 1.66
C ARG A 185 12.84 11.56 1.17
N ASN A 186 12.11 10.90 0.27
CA ASN A 186 10.85 11.41 -0.28
C ASN A 186 9.79 11.54 0.81
N TYR A 187 9.72 10.56 1.71
CA TYR A 187 8.78 10.56 2.81
C TYR A 187 9.07 11.70 3.81
N LEU A 188 10.33 11.88 4.23
CA LEU A 188 10.73 12.96 5.13
C LEU A 188 10.54 14.35 4.49
N MET A 189 10.86 14.50 3.21
CA MET A 189 10.62 15.74 2.46
C MET A 189 9.13 16.13 2.47
N PHE A 190 8.23 15.14 2.37
CA PHE A 190 6.81 15.37 2.19
C PHE A 190 6.02 15.46 3.50
N TYR A 191 6.40 14.68 4.52
CA TYR A 191 5.70 14.64 5.82
C TYR A 191 6.47 15.36 6.95
N GLY A 192 7.77 15.60 6.81
CA GLY A 192 8.63 16.22 7.83
C GLY A 192 9.23 15.23 8.84
N ASP A 193 10.17 15.69 9.66
CA ASP A 193 10.96 14.85 10.59
C ASP A 193 10.16 14.25 11.77
N LEU A 194 8.96 14.78 12.03
CA LEU A 194 8.04 14.24 13.03
C LEU A 194 7.22 13.05 12.49
N TYR A 195 7.40 12.71 11.21
CA TYR A 195 6.75 11.59 10.51
C TYR A 195 7.74 10.50 10.13
#